data_AF-Q864B6-F1
#
_entry.id   AF-Q864B6-F1
#
_cell.length_a   1.000
_cell.length_b   1.000
_cell.length_c   1.000
_cell.angle_alpha   90.00
_cell.angle_beta   90.00
_cell.angle_gamma   90.00
#
_symmetry.space_group_name_H-M   'P 1'
#
loop_
_entity.id
_entity.type
_entity.pdbx_description
1 polymer ?
#
loop_
_entity_poly.entity_id
_entity_poly.type
_entity_poly.pdbx_seq_one_letter_code
_entity_poly.pdbx_strand_id
1 'polypeptide(L)'
;LCFLADLRQHEHVVECISWAPESSYSSISEATGSETKKSGKPGPFLLSGSRDKTIKMWDVSTGMCLMTLVGHDNWVRGVLFHSGGKFILSCADDKTLRVWDYKNKR
;
A
#
# COMPACT_ATOMS: atom_id res chain seq x y z
N LEU A 1 -21.64 -13.35 -0.46
CA LEU A 1 -20.30 -12.75 -0.58
C LEU A 1 -19.75 -13.14 -1.95
N CYS A 2 -19.40 -12.16 -2.79
CA CYS A 2 -18.72 -12.41 -4.05
C CYS A 2 -17.23 -12.15 -3.87
N PHE A 3 -16.41 -13.02 -4.44
CA PHE A 3 -14.97 -12.81 -4.55
C PHE A 3 -14.72 -11.69 -5.59
N LEU A 4 -13.87 -10.73 -5.26
CA LEU A 4 -13.60 -9.56 -6.12
C LEU A 4 -12.26 -9.65 -6.84
N ALA A 5 -11.17 -9.91 -6.11
CA ALA A 5 -9.81 -9.90 -6.67
C ALA A 5 -8.85 -10.73 -5.81
N ASP A 6 -7.74 -11.13 -6.44
CA ASP A 6 -6.61 -11.81 -5.79
C ASP A 6 -5.31 -11.11 -6.21
N LEU A 7 -4.56 -10.62 -5.22
CA LEU A 7 -3.43 -9.71 -5.38
C LEU A 7 -2.13 -10.43 -5.01
N ARG A 8 -1.46 -11.05 -5.99
CA ARG A 8 -0.33 -11.97 -5.76
C ARG A 8 1.01 -11.41 -6.22
N GLN A 9 1.67 -10.62 -5.38
CA GLN A 9 3.08 -10.28 -5.58
C GLN A 9 3.96 -10.42 -4.33
N HIS A 10 3.37 -10.65 -3.15
CA HIS A 10 4.19 -10.94 -1.99
C HIS A 10 4.79 -12.34 -2.12
N GLU A 11 6.09 -12.46 -1.86
CA GLU A 11 6.82 -13.73 -1.95
C GLU A 11 6.59 -14.60 -0.71
N HIS A 12 6.15 -13.97 0.39
CA HIS A 12 5.80 -14.62 1.63
C HIS A 12 4.42 -14.20 2.15
N VAL A 13 4.05 -14.76 3.30
CA VAL A 13 2.78 -14.52 3.98
C VAL A 13 2.56 -13.03 4.23
N VAL A 14 1.39 -12.54 3.83
CA VAL A 14 0.89 -11.22 4.19
C VAL A 14 0.42 -11.25 5.64
N GLU A 15 1.05 -10.44 6.48
CA GLU A 15 0.81 -10.39 7.92
C GLU A 15 -0.17 -9.28 8.30
N CYS A 16 -0.22 -8.21 7.50
CA CYS A 16 -1.08 -7.07 7.78
C CYS A 16 -1.60 -6.42 6.49
N ILE A 17 -2.77 -5.81 6.59
CA ILE A 17 -3.40 -5.04 5.52
C ILE A 17 -4.04 -3.77 6.09
N SER A 18 -4.11 -2.72 5.28
CA SER A 18 -4.78 -1.46 5.67
C SER A 18 -5.36 -0.75 4.46
N TRP A 19 -6.57 -0.22 4.58
CA TRP A 19 -7.16 0.62 3.56
C TRP A 19 -6.56 2.02 3.60
N ALA A 20 -6.29 2.59 2.43
CA ALA A 20 -6.08 4.02 2.35
C ALA A 20 -7.43 4.75 2.57
N PRO A 21 -7.43 5.89 3.27
CA PRO A 21 -8.65 6.68 3.43
C PRO A 21 -9.01 7.35 2.11
N GLU A 22 -10.32 7.47 1.85
CA GLU A 22 -10.84 8.02 0.58
C GLU A 22 -10.33 9.45 0.31
N SER A 23 -10.09 10.23 1.36
CA SER A 23 -9.50 11.58 1.29
C SER A 23 -8.13 11.59 0.59
N SER A 24 -7.43 10.46 0.57
CA SER A 24 -6.08 10.33 0.03
C SER A 24 -6.05 9.78 -1.39
N TYR A 25 -7.19 9.32 -1.93
CA TYR A 25 -7.22 8.63 -3.23
C TYR A 25 -6.72 9.50 -4.37
N SER A 26 -7.17 10.75 -4.47
CA SER A 26 -6.70 11.67 -5.52
C SER A 26 -5.18 11.90 -5.46
N SER A 27 -4.65 12.10 -4.24
CA SER A 27 -3.21 12.26 -4.04
C SER A 27 -2.40 11.00 -4.40
N ILE A 28 -2.93 9.82 -4.13
CA ILE A 28 -2.27 8.55 -4.49
C ILE A 28 -2.31 8.37 -6.00
N SER A 29 -3.48 8.55 -6.65
CA SER A 29 -3.60 8.39 -8.10
C SER A 29 -2.69 9.33 -8.87
N GLU A 30 -2.55 10.57 -8.41
CA GLU A 30 -1.62 11.55 -8.98
C GLU A 30 -0.16 11.12 -8.80
N ALA A 31 0.21 10.68 -7.59
CA ALA A 31 1.58 10.29 -7.27
C ALA A 31 2.01 8.98 -7.95
N THR A 32 1.09 8.05 -8.18
CA THR A 32 1.39 6.74 -8.77
C THR A 32 1.07 6.66 -10.27
N GLY A 33 0.46 7.70 -10.85
CA GLY A 33 0.02 7.69 -12.24
C GLY A 33 -1.01 6.60 -12.53
N SER A 34 -1.88 6.25 -11.57
CA SER A 34 -2.91 5.24 -11.83
C SER A 34 -3.92 5.81 -12.82
N GLU A 35 -3.83 5.39 -14.08
CA GLU A 35 -4.78 5.76 -15.12
C GLU A 35 -6.13 5.09 -14.83
N THR A 36 -7.05 5.85 -14.26
CA THR A 36 -8.44 5.44 -13.98
C THR A 36 -9.17 5.09 -15.28
N LYS A 37 -9.10 3.83 -15.73
CA LYS A 37 -9.69 3.42 -17.03
C LYS A 37 -11.07 2.74 -16.97
N LYS A 38 -11.77 2.71 -15.82
CA LYS A 38 -13.14 2.12 -15.75
C LYS A 38 -14.24 2.90 -15.02
N SER A 39 -13.94 3.69 -13.98
CA SER A 39 -14.99 4.33 -13.14
C SER A 39 -14.89 5.86 -13.03
N GLY A 40 -13.84 6.47 -13.58
CA GLY A 40 -13.58 7.92 -13.44
C GLY A 40 -13.25 8.37 -12.02
N LYS A 41 -13.11 7.46 -11.04
CA LYS A 41 -12.75 7.77 -9.66
C LYS A 41 -11.47 7.03 -9.27
N PRO A 42 -10.53 7.69 -8.57
CA PRO A 42 -9.31 7.04 -8.09
C PRO A 42 -9.61 6.04 -6.96
N GLY A 43 -8.87 4.93 -6.94
CA GLY A 43 -8.95 3.92 -5.89
C GLY A 43 -10.03 2.85 -6.11
N PRO A 44 -10.34 2.03 -5.09
CA PRO A 44 -9.82 2.13 -3.73
C PRO A 44 -8.41 1.53 -3.60
N PHE A 45 -7.58 2.09 -2.72
CA PHE A 45 -6.18 1.67 -2.55
C PHE A 45 -5.98 0.88 -1.26
N LEU A 46 -5.21 -0.20 -1.35
CA LEU A 46 -4.90 -1.10 -0.24
C LEU A 46 -3.40 -1.14 0.01
N LEU A 47 -3.00 -1.17 1.28
CA LEU A 47 -1.65 -1.49 1.72
C LEU A 47 -1.60 -2.92 2.25
N SER A 48 -0.52 -3.62 1.95
CA SER A 48 -0.22 -4.93 2.53
C SER A 48 1.23 -5.00 2.98
N GLY A 49 1.47 -5.55 4.17
CA GLY A 49 2.80 -5.83 4.69
C GLY A 49 3.03 -7.33 4.84
N SER A 50 4.24 -7.79 4.51
CA SER A 50 4.56 -9.21 4.41
C SER A 50 5.85 -9.60 5.13
N ARG A 51 6.01 -10.90 5.37
CA ARG A 51 7.27 -11.51 5.81
C ARG A 51 8.40 -11.42 4.78
N ASP A 52 8.09 -11.05 3.53
CA ASP A 52 9.10 -10.72 2.52
C ASP A 52 9.79 -9.37 2.79
N LYS A 53 9.48 -8.73 3.94
CA LYS A 53 10.08 -7.47 4.41
C LYS A 53 9.69 -6.26 3.57
N THR A 54 8.68 -6.41 2.72
CA THR A 54 8.16 -5.33 1.87
C THR A 54 6.75 -4.94 2.27
N ILE A 55 6.41 -3.71 1.95
CA ILE A 55 5.03 -3.22 1.95
C ILE A 55 4.64 -2.93 0.51
N LYS A 56 3.48 -3.39 0.07
CA LYS A 56 2.94 -3.10 -1.26
C LYS A 56 1.69 -2.26 -1.17
N MET A 57 1.57 -1.33 -2.11
CA MET A 57 0.37 -0.53 -2.32
C MET A 57 -0.30 -0.97 -3.61
N TRP A 58 -1.61 -1.19 -3.53
CA TRP A 58 -2.41 -1.78 -4.59
C TRP A 58 -3.54 -0.85 -4.98
N ASP A 59 -3.84 -0.84 -6.26
CA ASP A 59 -5.13 -0.36 -6.77
C ASP A 59 -6.06 -1.57 -6.91
N VAL A 60 -7.10 -1.64 -6.09
CA VAL A 60 -8.02 -2.77 -6.07
C VAL A 60 -8.90 -2.80 -7.32
N SER A 61 -9.16 -1.65 -7.94
CA SER A 61 -9.97 -1.55 -9.15
C SER A 61 -9.25 -2.12 -10.38
N THR A 62 -7.92 -1.96 -10.44
CA THR A 62 -7.10 -2.48 -11.55
C THR A 62 -6.39 -3.79 -11.21
N GLY A 63 -6.28 -4.13 -9.92
CA GLY A 63 -5.49 -5.27 -9.43
C GLY A 63 -3.98 -5.06 -9.50
N MET A 64 -3.52 -3.84 -9.82
CA MET A 64 -2.10 -3.56 -10.00
C MET A 64 -1.43 -3.17 -8.70
N CYS A 65 -0.20 -3.65 -8.51
CA CYS A 65 0.71 -3.12 -7.49
C CYS A 65 1.30 -1.80 -7.98
N LEU A 66 0.91 -0.70 -7.35
CA LEU A 66 1.36 0.65 -7.69
C LEU A 66 2.76 0.96 -7.14
N MET A 67 3.06 0.42 -5.96
CA MET A 67 4.32 0.73 -5.28
C MET A 67 4.75 -0.43 -4.38
N THR A 68 6.06 -0.68 -4.32
CA THR A 68 6.68 -1.57 -3.34
C THR A 68 7.65 -0.74 -2.50
N LEU A 69 7.40 -0.68 -1.20
CA LEU A 69 8.27 -0.04 -0.22
C LEU A 69 9.21 -1.10 0.33
N VAL A 70 10.49 -0.96 0.01
CA VAL A 70 11.57 -1.84 0.47
C VAL A 70 12.38 -1.08 1.50
N GLY A 71 12.70 -1.73 2.61
CA GLY A 71 13.65 -1.18 3.57
C GLY A 71 13.62 -1.79 4.95
N HIS A 72 12.53 -2.46 5.35
CA HIS A 72 12.56 -3.24 6.59
C HIS A 72 13.55 -4.41 6.47
N ASP A 73 14.26 -4.69 7.56
CA ASP A 73 15.25 -5.77 7.59
C ASP A 73 14.64 -7.11 8.06
N ASN A 74 13.39 -7.07 8.50
CA ASN A 74 12.64 -8.21 9.01
C ASN A 74 11.14 -8.12 8.68
N TRP A 75 10.36 -9.11 9.13
CA TRP A 75 8.94 -9.25 8.82
C TRP A 75 8.13 -8.01 9.19
N VAL A 76 7.33 -7.52 8.23
CA VAL A 76 6.42 -6.41 8.47
C VAL A 76 5.19 -6.92 9.20
N ARG A 77 4.92 -6.39 10.38
CA ARG A 77 3.84 -6.82 11.28
C ARG A 77 2.63 -5.91 11.23
N GLY A 78 2.82 -4.66 10.81
CA GLY A 78 1.76 -3.68 10.72
C GLY A 78 2.05 -2.63 9.68
N VAL A 79 0.96 -2.17 9.05
CA VAL A 79 0.98 -1.07 8.10
C VAL A 79 -0.26 -0.21 8.32
N LEU A 80 -0.10 1.11 8.26
CA LEU A 80 -1.19 2.07 8.44
C LEU A 80 -1.02 3.25 7.48
N PHE A 81 -2.14 3.72 6.94
CA PHE A 81 -2.17 4.94 6.16
C PHE A 81 -2.49 6.13 7.06
N HIS A 82 -1.69 7.19 7.00
CA HIS A 82 -1.99 8.41 7.74
C HIS A 82 -3.15 9.17 7.09
N SER A 83 -4.18 9.52 7.86
CA SER A 83 -5.41 10.18 7.38
C SER A 83 -5.19 11.50 6.64
N GLY A 84 -4.07 12.18 6.91
CA GLY A 84 -3.63 13.37 6.19
C GLY A 84 -3.06 13.14 4.80
N GLY A 85 -3.07 11.90 4.27
CA GLY A 85 -2.80 11.67 2.85
C GLY A 85 -1.36 11.91 2.40
N LYS A 86 -0.39 11.69 3.30
CA LYS A 86 1.02 11.97 3.01
C LYS A 86 1.97 10.85 3.39
N PHE A 87 1.68 10.15 4.48
CA PHE A 87 2.60 9.19 5.06
C PHE A 87 1.98 7.82 5.17
N ILE A 88 2.81 6.81 4.94
CA ILE A 88 2.54 5.42 5.28
C ILE A 88 3.39 5.10 6.50
N LEU A 89 2.81 4.43 7.49
CA LEU A 89 3.49 3.98 8.69
C LEU A 89 3.61 2.47 8.64
N SER A 90 4.74 1.93 9.06
CA SER A 90 4.91 0.50 9.20
C SER A 90 5.72 0.13 10.43
N CYS A 91 5.45 -1.07 10.95
CA CYS A 91 6.19 -1.69 12.03
C CYS A 91 6.64 -3.09 11.62
N ALA A 92 7.83 -3.47 12.08
CA ALA A 92 8.43 -4.76 11.74
C ALA A 92 9.20 -5.37 12.91
N ASP A 93 9.52 -6.65 12.77
CA ASP A 93 10.34 -7.41 13.73
C ASP A 93 11.83 -6.98 13.74
N ASP A 94 12.20 -5.96 12.95
CA ASP A 94 13.53 -5.30 12.99
C ASP A 94 13.64 -4.28 14.12
N LYS A 95 12.61 -4.20 14.99
CA LYS A 95 12.49 -3.27 16.12
C LYS A 95 12.37 -1.81 15.67
N THR A 96 12.02 -1.56 14.41
CA THR A 96 11.86 -0.21 13.87
C THR A 96 10.41 0.07 13.47
N LEU A 97 10.07 1.36 13.58
CA LEU A 97 8.93 1.94 12.88
C LEU A 97 9.49 2.76 11.71
N ARG A 98 8.84 2.66 10.56
CA ARG A 98 9.22 3.45 9.39
C ARG A 98 8.06 4.34 8.96
N VAL A 99 8.41 5.57 8.61
CA VAL A 99 7.51 6.56 8.04
C VAL A 99 7.93 6.75 6.59
N TRP A 100 7.03 6.45 5.67
CA TRP A 100 7.28 6.53 4.24
C TRP A 100 6.55 7.73 3.67
N ASP A 101 7.27 8.58 2.95
CA ASP A 101 6.68 9.60 2.09
C ASP A 101 6.59 9.03 0.66
N TYR A 102 5.36 8.75 0.21
CA TYR A 102 5.14 8.18 -1.13
C TYR A 102 5.16 9.23 -2.24
N LYS A 103 5.16 10.53 -1.89
CA LYS A 103 5.24 11.66 -2.85
C LYS A 103 6.69 12.02 -3.15
N ASN A 104 7.57 11.92 -2.16
CA ASN A 104 8.99 12.26 -2.30
C ASN A 104 9.86 11.01 -2.37
N LYS A 105 10.05 10.49 -3.59
CA LYS A 105 11.10 9.51 -3.88
C LYS A 105 12.44 10.24 -3.89
N ARG A 106 13.15 10.27 -2.76
CA ARG A 106 14.56 10.69 -2.75
C ARG A 106 15.45 9.58 -3.28
#